data_AF-A0A1X2AG23-F1
#
_entry.id   AF-A0A1X2AG23-F1
#
_cell.length_a   1.000
_cell.length_b   1.000
_cell.length_c   1.000
_cell.angle_alpha   90.00
_cell.angle_beta   90.00
_cell.angle_gamma   90.00
#
_symmetry.space_group_name_H-M   'P 1'
#
loop_
_entity.id
_entity.type
_entity.pdbx_description
1 polymer ?
#
loop_
_entity_poly.entity_id
_entity_poly.type
_entity_poly.pdbx_seq_one_letter_code
_entity_poly.pdbx_strand_id
1 'polypeptide(L)'
;MGLDMSFVTAAPQEVQAAARHLAGIRSLLAESSASAAAPTAEMVAPAEDQVSAAVAALLSAFGQDYQGISAQAQDFHEQFVNLLSAGARAYLGADIANAQQNLLHAGLPLLGGGAGSAVGAATPAG
;
A
#
# COMPACT_ATOMS: atom_id res chain seq x y z
N MET A 1 10.11 -17.81 39.05
CA MET A 1 10.71 -17.17 37.86
C MET A 1 9.59 -17.07 36.84
N GLY A 2 8.77 -16.01 36.96
CA GLY A 2 7.63 -15.77 36.08
C GLY A 2 8.13 -15.19 34.78
N LEU A 3 7.71 -15.76 33.66
CA LEU A 3 8.05 -15.24 32.34
C LEU A 3 7.11 -14.07 32.08
N ASP A 4 7.58 -12.84 32.29
CA ASP A 4 6.87 -11.66 31.80
C ASP A 4 6.87 -11.73 30.27
N MET A 5 5.83 -12.32 29.71
CA MET A 5 5.59 -12.33 28.28
C MET A 5 5.14 -10.93 27.87
N SER A 6 5.92 -10.28 27.02
CA SER A 6 5.47 -9.11 26.28
C SER A 6 4.36 -9.54 25.32
N PHE A 7 3.13 -9.08 25.56
CA PHE A 7 2.01 -9.31 24.67
C PHE A 7 2.02 -8.25 23.58
N VAL A 8 2.03 -8.68 22.32
CA VAL A 8 1.85 -7.79 21.17
C VAL A 8 0.36 -7.76 20.83
N THR A 9 -0.27 -6.59 21.00
CA THR A 9 -1.64 -6.35 20.55
C THR A 9 -1.59 -5.71 19.17
N ALA A 10 -2.14 -6.39 18.16
CA ALA A 10 -2.35 -5.80 16.85
C ALA A 10 -3.67 -4.99 16.82
N ALA A 11 -3.74 -3.96 15.97
CA ALA A 11 -4.98 -3.23 15.68
C ALA A 11 -5.34 -3.36 14.19
N PRO A 12 -5.83 -4.53 13.73
CA PRO A 12 -6.07 -4.80 12.31
C PRO A 12 -6.99 -3.80 11.60
N GLN A 13 -8.00 -3.30 12.32
CA GLN A 13 -8.99 -2.37 11.78
C GLN A 13 -8.36 -1.01 11.47
N GLU A 14 -7.48 -0.52 12.33
CA GLU A 14 -6.73 0.72 12.11
C GLU A 14 -5.74 0.59 10.95
N VAL A 15 -5.07 -0.56 10.83
CA VAL A 15 -4.18 -0.84 9.70
C VAL A 15 -4.97 -0.88 8.39
N GLN A 16 -6.18 -1.46 8.38
CA GLN A 16 -7.04 -1.46 7.20
C GLN A 16 -7.56 -0.06 6.86
N ALA A 17 -7.87 0.78 7.86
CA ALA A 17 -8.22 2.17 7.65
C ALA A 17 -7.06 2.97 7.05
N ALA A 18 -5.83 2.78 7.56
CA ALA A 18 -4.62 3.37 7.01
C ALA A 18 -4.37 2.94 5.56
N ALA A 19 -4.55 1.65 5.25
CA ALA A 19 -4.43 1.15 3.88
C ALA A 19 -5.39 1.84 2.90
N ARG A 20 -6.66 2.05 3.30
CA ARG A 20 -7.63 2.83 2.50
C ARG A 20 -7.20 4.28 2.33
N HIS A 21 -6.70 4.92 3.38
CA HIS A 21 -6.20 6.29 3.31
C HIS A 21 -5.01 6.42 2.35
N LEU A 22 -4.06 5.48 2.42
CA LEU A 22 -2.92 5.42 1.50
C LEU A 22 -3.34 5.19 0.05
N ALA A 23 -4.39 4.39 -0.21
CA ALA A 23 -4.96 4.26 -1.55
C ALA A 23 -5.55 5.59 -2.05
N GLY A 24 -6.18 6.37 -1.16
CA GLY A 24 -6.65 7.73 -1.47
C GLY A 24 -5.51 8.69 -1.81
N ILE A 25 -4.43 8.69 -1.03
CA ILE A 25 -3.23 9.49 -1.31
C ILE A 25 -2.64 9.13 -2.69
N ARG A 26 -2.55 7.83 -3.01
CA ARG A 26 -2.09 7.37 -4.33
C ARG A 26 -2.94 7.96 -5.46
N SER A 27 -4.26 7.94 -5.31
CA SER A 27 -5.18 8.51 -6.31
C SER A 27 -4.92 10.00 -6.52
N LEU A 28 -4.76 10.77 -5.43
CA LEU A 28 -4.46 12.20 -5.49
C LEU A 28 -3.10 12.46 -6.17
N LEU A 29 -2.10 11.62 -5.88
CA LEU A 29 -0.78 11.74 -6.49
C LEU A 29 -0.83 11.44 -7.99
N ALA A 30 -1.55 10.39 -8.40
CA ALA A 30 -1.74 10.07 -9.82
C ALA A 30 -2.43 11.20 -10.59
N GLU A 31 -3.46 11.82 -10.00
CA GLU A 31 -4.14 12.99 -10.58
C GLU A 31 -3.20 14.20 -10.69
N SER A 32 -2.42 14.48 -9.65
CA SER A 32 -1.43 15.55 -9.64
C SER A 32 -0.35 15.34 -10.69
N SER A 33 0.23 14.14 -10.78
CA SER A 33 1.25 13.80 -11.79
C SER A 33 0.68 13.91 -13.20
N ALA A 34 -0.57 13.46 -13.44
CA ALA A 34 -1.23 13.59 -14.73
C ALA A 34 -1.46 15.06 -15.13
N SER A 35 -1.92 15.90 -14.19
CA SER A 35 -2.10 17.34 -14.41
C SER A 35 -0.78 18.05 -14.76
N ALA A 36 0.31 17.62 -14.14
CA ALA A 36 1.65 18.16 -14.39
C ALA A 36 2.31 17.64 -15.68
N ALA A 37 1.77 16.59 -16.33
CA ALA A 37 2.43 15.91 -17.45
C ALA A 37 2.70 16.85 -18.63
N ALA A 38 1.66 17.37 -19.27
CA ALA A 38 1.81 18.28 -20.41
C ALA A 38 2.64 19.55 -20.08
N PRO A 39 2.35 20.32 -19.01
CA PRO A 39 3.09 21.57 -18.77
C PRO A 39 4.56 21.37 -18.42
N THR A 40 5.00 20.17 -18.04
CA THR A 40 6.41 19.89 -17.71
C THR A 40 7.15 19.08 -18.78
N ALA A 41 6.44 18.27 -19.58
CA ALA A 41 7.02 17.37 -20.58
C ALA A 41 6.94 17.89 -22.02
N GLU A 42 6.13 18.92 -22.28
CA GLU A 42 5.88 19.49 -23.62
C GLU A 42 6.23 20.99 -23.65
N MET A 43 7.34 21.36 -23.00
CA MET A 43 7.68 22.76 -22.81
C MET A 43 8.21 23.37 -24.11
N VAL A 44 7.67 24.54 -24.48
CA VAL A 44 8.08 25.28 -25.67
C VAL A 44 9.14 26.33 -25.31
N ALA A 45 10.12 26.52 -26.20
CA ALA A 45 11.17 27.52 -26.01
C ALA A 45 10.57 28.94 -25.92
N PRO A 46 10.94 29.75 -24.91
CA PRO A 46 10.41 31.10 -24.75
C PRO A 46 10.98 32.11 -25.76
N ALA A 47 12.08 31.77 -26.45
CA ALA A 47 12.71 32.56 -27.49
C ALA A 47 13.38 31.66 -28.54
N GLU A 48 13.75 32.22 -29.69
CA GLU A 48 14.32 31.50 -30.84
C GLU A 48 15.81 31.15 -30.68
N ASP A 49 16.44 31.55 -29.59
CA ASP A 49 17.85 31.27 -29.36
C ASP A 49 18.11 29.80 -28.95
N GLN A 50 19.33 29.34 -29.23
CA GLN A 50 19.72 27.95 -28.97
C GLN A 50 19.71 27.60 -27.47
N VAL A 51 19.93 28.57 -26.57
CA VAL A 51 19.92 28.32 -25.12
C VAL A 51 18.49 28.08 -24.66
N SER A 52 17.53 28.91 -25.09
CA SER A 52 16.10 28.71 -24.84
C SER A 52 15.59 27.35 -25.35
N ALA A 53 16.00 26.96 -26.56
CA ALA A 53 15.68 25.65 -27.11
C ALA A 53 16.27 24.50 -26.28
N ALA A 54 17.55 24.60 -25.89
CA ALA A 54 18.21 23.58 -25.08
C ALA A 54 17.59 23.45 -23.68
N VAL A 55 17.23 24.56 -23.04
CA VAL A 55 16.58 24.57 -21.73
C VAL A 55 15.17 23.95 -21.83
N ALA A 56 14.38 24.31 -22.85
CA ALA A 56 13.06 23.71 -23.06
C ALA A 56 13.13 22.19 -23.27
N ALA A 57 14.11 21.72 -24.06
CA ALA A 57 14.35 20.30 -24.27
C ALA A 57 14.79 19.57 -22.98
N LEU A 58 15.68 20.18 -22.19
CA LEU A 58 16.13 19.61 -20.92
C LEU A 58 14.98 19.43 -19.93
N LEU A 59 14.16 20.46 -19.74
CA LEU A 59 13.02 20.38 -18.82
C LEU A 59 11.96 19.39 -19.32
N SER A 60 11.70 19.35 -20.63
CA SER A 60 10.78 18.37 -21.22
C SER A 60 11.25 16.94 -20.99
N ALA A 61 12.54 16.66 -21.20
CA ALA A 61 13.12 15.34 -20.91
C ALA A 61 13.00 14.98 -19.42
N PHE A 62 13.28 15.93 -18.53
CA PHE A 62 13.11 15.71 -17.09
C PHE A 62 11.65 15.44 -16.70
N GLY A 63 10.69 16.14 -17.31
CA GLY A 63 9.26 15.90 -17.14
C GLY A 63 8.86 14.50 -17.58
N GLN A 64 9.37 14.02 -18.72
CA GLN A 64 9.12 12.66 -19.21
C GLN A 64 9.69 11.59 -18.28
N ASP A 65 10.93 11.77 -17.81
CA ASP A 65 11.56 10.87 -16.84
C ASP A 65 10.77 10.83 -15.52
N TYR A 66 10.34 12.00 -15.03
CA TYR A 66 9.49 12.09 -13.85
C TYR A 66 8.18 11.31 -14.02
N GLN A 67 7.51 11.40 -15.17
CA GLN A 67 6.28 10.64 -15.42
C GLN A 67 6.54 9.12 -15.41
N GLY A 68 7.64 8.67 -16.03
CA GLY A 68 8.03 7.26 -16.02
C GLY A 68 8.28 6.72 -14.61
N ILE A 69 9.07 7.45 -13.80
CA ILE A 69 9.37 7.06 -12.42
C ILE A 69 8.11 7.14 -11.54
N SER A 70 7.27 8.15 -11.75
CA SER A 70 6.02 8.32 -11.01
C SER A 70 5.09 7.13 -11.22
N ALA A 71 4.96 6.63 -12.46
CA ALA A 71 4.20 5.43 -12.76
C ALA A 71 4.74 4.20 -12.01
N GLN A 72 6.06 3.97 -12.05
CA GLN A 72 6.69 2.88 -11.30
C GLN A 72 6.44 2.98 -9.78
N ALA A 73 6.48 4.19 -9.23
CA ALA A 73 6.19 4.44 -7.83
C ALA A 73 4.71 4.15 -7.49
N GLN A 74 3.76 4.48 -8.38
CA GLN A 74 2.34 4.15 -8.17
C GLN A 74 2.11 2.63 -8.10
N ASP A 75 2.75 1.87 -9.00
CA ASP A 75 2.64 0.40 -9.02
C ASP A 75 3.21 -0.23 -7.74
N PHE A 76 4.37 0.24 -7.29
CA PHE A 76 4.94 -0.18 -6.02
C PHE A 76 4.01 0.15 -4.84
N HIS A 77 3.46 1.37 -4.80
CA HIS A 77 2.56 1.80 -3.74
C HIS A 77 1.28 0.96 -3.71
N GLU A 78 0.75 0.56 -4.86
CA GLU A 78 -0.36 -0.38 -4.95
C GLU A 78 -0.04 -1.72 -4.28
N GLN A 79 1.09 -2.32 -4.65
CA GLN A 79 1.54 -3.59 -4.08
C GLN A 79 1.72 -3.49 -2.56
N PHE A 80 2.30 -2.38 -2.10
CA PHE A 80 2.47 -2.10 -0.68
C PHE A 80 1.12 -2.04 0.06
N VAL A 81 0.15 -1.30 -0.45
CA VAL A 81 -1.19 -1.18 0.17
C VAL A 81 -1.95 -2.52 0.16
N ASN A 82 -1.80 -3.31 -0.90
CA ASN A 82 -2.37 -4.64 -1.01
C ASN A 82 -1.77 -5.59 0.04
N LEU A 83 -0.45 -5.55 0.22
CA LEU A 83 0.25 -6.34 1.23
C LEU A 83 -0.16 -5.91 2.65
N LEU A 84 -0.24 -4.60 2.91
CA LEU A 84 -0.69 -4.07 4.20
C LEU A 84 -2.11 -4.54 4.55
N SER A 85 -3.02 -4.50 3.58
CA SER A 85 -4.40 -4.98 3.73
C SER A 85 -4.49 -6.50 3.93
N ALA A 86 -3.59 -7.27 3.31
CA ALA A 86 -3.50 -8.70 3.54
C ALA A 86 -2.96 -9.02 4.94
N GLY A 87 -1.92 -8.30 5.39
CA GLY A 87 -1.37 -8.44 6.74
C GLY A 87 -2.39 -8.14 7.84
N ALA A 88 -3.18 -7.07 7.69
CA ALA A 88 -4.26 -6.76 8.61
C ALA A 88 -5.29 -7.91 8.71
N ARG A 89 -5.71 -8.48 7.57
CA ARG A 89 -6.63 -9.63 7.55
C ARG A 89 -6.02 -10.87 8.20
N ALA A 90 -4.72 -11.10 8.04
CA ALA A 90 -4.03 -12.22 8.66
C ALA A 90 -4.03 -12.11 10.20
N TYR A 91 -3.73 -10.93 10.75
CA TYR A 91 -3.81 -10.70 12.20
C TYR A 91 -5.23 -10.88 12.74
N LEU A 92 -6.24 -10.33 12.05
CA LEU A 92 -7.64 -10.52 12.44
C LEU A 92 -8.04 -12.01 12.41
N GLY A 93 -7.59 -12.74 11.39
CA GLY A 93 -7.83 -14.18 11.29
C GLY A 93 -7.20 -14.97 12.45
N ALA A 94 -5.99 -14.59 12.86
CA ALA A 94 -5.31 -15.19 14.01
C ALA A 94 -6.08 -14.93 15.33
N ASP A 95 -6.55 -13.70 15.55
CA ASP A 95 -7.35 -13.37 16.75
C ASP A 95 -8.65 -14.18 16.81
N ILE A 96 -9.34 -14.34 15.68
CA ILE A 96 -10.55 -15.16 15.58
C ILE A 96 -10.23 -16.63 15.88
N ALA A 97 -9.17 -17.18 15.28
CA ALA A 97 -8.77 -18.57 15.51
C ALA A 97 -8.40 -18.84 16.97
N ASN A 98 -7.64 -17.93 17.59
CA ASN A 98 -7.28 -18.01 19.01
C ASN A 98 -8.53 -17.93 19.91
N ALA A 99 -9.46 -17.02 19.62
CA ALA A 99 -10.73 -16.92 20.35
C ALA A 99 -11.57 -18.20 20.22
N GLN A 100 -11.67 -18.77 19.02
CA GLN A 100 -12.37 -20.03 18.76
C GLN A 100 -11.75 -21.18 19.53
N GLN A 101 -10.41 -21.32 19.51
CA GLN A 101 -9.71 -22.32 20.30
C GLN A 101 -10.00 -22.16 21.80
N ASN A 102 -10.00 -20.94 22.33
CA ASN A 102 -10.32 -20.71 23.75
C ASN A 102 -11.75 -21.14 24.11
N LEU A 103 -12.74 -20.89 23.24
CA LEU A 103 -14.12 -21.35 23.47
C LEU A 103 -14.24 -22.88 23.43
N LEU A 104 -13.54 -23.52 22.49
CA LEU A 104 -13.48 -24.99 22.40
C LEU A 104 -12.86 -25.60 23.67
N HIS A 105 -11.75 -25.03 24.18
CA HIS A 105 -11.14 -25.48 25.44
C HIS A 105 -12.04 -25.25 26.66
N ALA A 106 -12.88 -24.21 26.63
CA ALA A 106 -13.86 -23.93 27.69
C ALA A 106 -15.13 -24.80 27.60
N GLY A 107 -15.26 -25.67 26.58
CA GLY A 107 -16.45 -26.49 26.35
C GLY A 107 -17.69 -25.70 25.94
N LEU A 108 -17.52 -24.45 25.48
CA LEU A 108 -18.61 -23.58 25.07
C LEU A 108 -18.94 -23.77 23.57
N PRO A 109 -20.22 -23.77 23.18
CA PRO A 109 -20.62 -23.95 21.79
C PRO A 109 -20.18 -22.77 20.90
N LEU A 110 -19.68 -23.07 19.70
CA LEU A 110 -19.19 -22.08 18.73
C LEU A 110 -20.33 -21.40 17.94
N LEU A 111 -21.15 -20.59 18.59
CA LEU A 111 -22.27 -19.92 17.90
C LEU A 111 -21.77 -18.84 16.91
N GLY A 112 -21.58 -19.24 15.64
CA GLY A 112 -21.46 -18.35 14.48
C GLY A 112 -20.04 -17.88 14.11
N GLY A 113 -19.31 -18.68 13.33
CA GLY A 113 -18.02 -18.32 12.73
C GLY A 113 -18.08 -18.28 11.20
N GLY A 114 -18.95 -17.45 10.63
CA GLY A 114 -19.04 -17.28 9.18
C GLY A 114 -18.13 -16.17 8.68
N ALA A 115 -16.91 -16.49 8.27
CA ALA A 115 -16.21 -15.86 7.13
C ALA A 115 -14.83 -16.50 6.87
N GLY A 116 -14.78 -17.35 5.85
CA GLY A 116 -13.66 -17.41 4.90
C GLY A 116 -12.39 -18.11 5.34
N SER A 117 -12.24 -19.37 4.90
CA SER A 117 -10.95 -20.02 4.70
C SER A 117 -10.00 -19.10 3.92
N ALA A 118 -8.91 -18.67 4.55
CA ALA A 118 -7.72 -18.19 3.85
C ALA A 118 -6.61 -19.22 4.05
N VAL A 119 -6.64 -20.24 3.20
CA VAL A 119 -5.46 -21.05 2.89
C VAL A 119 -4.36 -20.08 2.44
N GLY A 120 -3.23 -20.10 3.15
CA GLY A 120 -2.08 -19.26 2.86
C GLY A 120 -1.07 -19.25 3.99
N ALA A 121 -0.73 -20.44 4.52
CA ALA A 121 0.46 -20.58 5.34
C ALA A 121 1.66 -20.24 4.44
N ALA A 122 2.33 -19.12 4.71
CA ALA A 122 3.61 -18.83 4.12
C ALA A 122 4.61 -19.90 4.63
N THR A 123 4.87 -20.91 3.82
CA THR A 123 6.08 -21.73 3.94
C THR A 123 7.30 -20.82 3.83
N PRO A 124 8.20 -20.77 4.83
CA PRO A 124 9.52 -20.21 4.60
C PRO A 124 10.28 -21.15 3.66
N ALA A 125 10.65 -20.63 2.50
CA ALA A 125 11.57 -21.29 1.58
C ALA A 125 12.93 -21.47 2.26
N GLY A 126 13.43 -22.71 2.23
CA GLY A 126 14.83 -23.08 2.34
C GLY A 126 15.19 -23.93 1.14
#